data_AF-A0A0T6LSL7-F1
#
_entry.id   AF-A0A0T6LSL7-F1
#
_cell.length_a   1.000
_cell.length_b   1.000
_cell.length_c   1.000
_cell.angle_alpha   90.00
_cell.angle_beta   90.00
_cell.angle_gamma   90.00
#
_symmetry.space_group_name_H-M   'P 1'
#
loop_
_entity.id
_entity.type
_entity.pdbx_description
1 polymer ?
#
loop_
_entity_poly.entity_id
_entity_poly.type
_entity_poly.pdbx_seq_one_letter_code
_entity_poly.pdbx_strand_id
1 'polypeptide(L)'
;MAVRRTAVLAAGVLFAGIPLLTACGTPHQGAAAVVEEDQISVSSLQSQVNDVRAAQAKLPNGDQLREQSGNLSSSTLFNLVLARVTDRALEDAGLTISRRELQDYLKDNEQYIGGRKVLETVMLQQRGVAPDQIDAYLRTDLALNKLAEHIGARRDSPEGQLRLGELLTKTAKSMDISVNPRYGKWNSTDLTIDPTAEPWLPKPTGPGAV
;
A
#
# COMPACT_ATOMS: atom_id res chain seq x y z
N MET A 1 -74.79 -28.34 40.99
CA MET A 1 -74.02 -28.53 42.23
C MET A 1 -72.56 -28.74 41.85
N ALA A 2 -71.65 -27.96 42.47
CA ALA A 2 -70.23 -28.25 42.71
C ALA A 2 -69.19 -28.28 41.55
N VAL A 3 -68.63 -27.10 41.31
CA VAL A 3 -67.22 -26.66 41.09
C VAL A 3 -66.06 -27.67 41.25
N ARG A 4 -65.00 -27.46 40.43
CA ARG A 4 -63.52 -27.44 40.69
C ARG A 4 -62.73 -28.39 39.76
N ARG A 5 -61.51 -28.14 39.27
CA ARG A 5 -60.51 -27.03 39.24
C ARG A 5 -59.34 -27.54 38.35
N THR A 6 -58.69 -26.66 37.57
CA THR A 6 -57.23 -26.62 37.24
C THR A 6 -56.55 -27.87 36.60
N ALA A 7 -55.66 -27.79 35.61
CA ALA A 7 -54.58 -26.83 35.41
C ALA A 7 -54.11 -26.79 33.93
N VAL A 8 -53.78 -25.58 33.49
CA VAL A 8 -53.03 -25.29 32.26
C VAL A 8 -51.55 -25.51 32.56
N LEU A 9 -50.88 -26.36 31.78
CA LEU A 9 -49.41 -26.43 31.74
C LEU A 9 -48.95 -25.81 30.43
N ALA A 10 -48.52 -24.55 30.51
CA ALA A 10 -47.78 -23.86 29.47
C ALA A 10 -46.34 -24.40 29.48
N ALA A 11 -45.93 -25.11 28.43
CA ALA A 11 -44.53 -25.43 28.19
C ALA A 11 -43.88 -24.24 27.46
N GLY A 12 -43.10 -23.46 28.19
CA GLY A 12 -42.31 -22.37 27.64
C GLY A 12 -41.19 -22.91 26.75
N VAL A 13 -41.17 -22.49 25.49
CA VAL A 13 -40.04 -22.69 24.59
C VAL A 13 -38.94 -21.70 25.01
N LEU A 14 -37.91 -22.23 25.66
CA LEU A 14 -36.65 -21.53 25.88
C LEU A 14 -35.99 -21.29 24.51
N PHE A 15 -36.08 -20.06 24.00
CA PHE A 15 -35.22 -19.60 22.92
C PHE A 15 -33.78 -19.60 23.45
N ALA A 16 -32.99 -20.59 23.03
CA ALA A 16 -31.56 -20.58 23.18
C ALA A 16 -31.02 -19.36 22.42
N GLY A 17 -30.63 -18.32 23.15
CA GLY A 17 -29.92 -17.18 22.59
C GLY A 17 -28.64 -17.68 21.92
N ILE A 18 -28.55 -17.55 20.61
CA ILE A 18 -27.30 -17.72 19.87
C ILE A 18 -26.38 -16.61 20.38
N PRO A 19 -25.24 -16.91 21.03
CA PRO A 19 -24.25 -15.88 21.26
C PRO A 19 -23.72 -15.49 19.89
N LEU A 20 -24.18 -14.35 19.38
CA LEU A 20 -23.50 -13.63 18.33
C LEU A 20 -22.12 -13.30 18.90
N LEU A 21 -21.14 -14.17 18.65
CA LEU A 21 -19.74 -13.85 18.76
C LEU A 21 -19.49 -12.71 17.78
N THR A 22 -19.72 -11.48 18.24
CA THR A 22 -19.13 -10.31 17.62
C THR A 22 -17.64 -10.50 17.75
N ALA A 23 -17.04 -11.11 16.74
CA ALA A 23 -15.61 -11.11 16.57
C ALA A 23 -15.21 -9.63 16.42
N CYS A 24 -14.90 -9.01 17.55
CA CYS A 24 -14.09 -7.79 17.60
C CYS A 24 -12.66 -8.17 17.16
N GLY A 25 -12.55 -8.65 15.92
CA GLY A 25 -11.28 -8.78 15.23
C GLY A 25 -10.82 -7.38 14.89
N THR A 26 -9.57 -7.08 15.21
CA THR A 26 -8.95 -5.83 14.78
C THR A 26 -9.14 -5.69 13.26
N PRO A 27 -9.41 -4.47 12.72
CA PRO A 27 -9.72 -4.23 11.31
C PRO A 27 -8.60 -4.63 10.30
N HIS A 28 -7.56 -5.31 10.76
CA HIS A 28 -6.40 -5.75 10.00
C HIS A 28 -5.96 -7.17 10.36
N GLN A 29 -6.87 -8.12 10.63
CA GLN A 29 -6.47 -9.52 10.86
C GLN A 29 -5.70 -10.05 9.64
N GLY A 30 -4.38 -10.16 9.77
CA GLY A 30 -3.48 -10.53 8.68
C GLY A 30 -3.26 -9.45 7.60
N ALA A 31 -3.82 -8.24 7.75
CA ALA A 31 -3.65 -7.14 6.79
C ALA A 31 -2.46 -6.25 7.16
N ALA A 32 -1.64 -5.90 6.19
CA ALA A 32 -0.77 -4.74 6.26
C ALA A 32 -1.55 -3.46 5.88
N ALA A 33 -2.42 -3.54 4.88
CA ALA A 33 -3.40 -2.51 4.56
C ALA A 33 -4.66 -3.13 3.95
N VAL A 34 -5.76 -2.40 4.02
CA VAL A 34 -7.02 -2.65 3.33
C VAL A 34 -7.25 -1.45 2.41
N VAL A 35 -7.58 -1.73 1.15
CA VAL A 35 -7.83 -0.74 0.10
C VAL A 35 -9.12 -1.16 -0.59
N GLU A 36 -10.22 -0.44 -0.32
CA GLU A 36 -11.58 -0.89 -0.66
C GLU A 36 -11.89 -2.27 -0.05
N GLU A 37 -12.30 -3.22 -0.89
CA GLU A 37 -12.57 -4.61 -0.50
C GLU A 37 -11.30 -5.48 -0.52
N ASP A 38 -10.19 -4.97 -1.07
CA ASP A 38 -8.96 -5.71 -1.23
C ASP A 38 -8.02 -5.57 -0.03
N GLN A 39 -7.33 -6.67 0.28
CA GLN A 39 -6.35 -6.72 1.35
C GLN A 39 -4.92 -6.84 0.79
N ILE A 40 -4.02 -5.99 1.27
CA ILE A 40 -2.58 -6.24 1.20
C ILE A 40 -2.22 -7.02 2.47
N SER A 41 -1.97 -8.32 2.33
CA SER A 41 -1.66 -9.17 3.48
C SER A 41 -0.27 -8.88 4.07
N VAL A 42 -0.10 -9.15 5.36
CA VAL A 42 1.21 -9.08 6.03
C VAL A 42 2.19 -10.07 5.40
N SER A 43 1.75 -11.27 5.05
CA SER A 43 2.62 -12.29 4.44
C SER A 43 3.13 -11.86 3.06
N SER A 44 2.26 -11.30 2.21
CA SER A 44 2.68 -10.77 0.90
C SER A 44 3.65 -9.59 1.04
N LEU A 45 3.39 -8.68 1.98
CA LEU A 45 4.32 -7.57 2.26
C LEU A 45 5.68 -8.09 2.74
N GLN A 46 5.69 -9.03 3.70
CA GLN A 46 6.94 -9.59 4.22
C GLN A 46 7.70 -10.37 3.17
N SER A 47 7.02 -11.10 2.28
CA SER A 47 7.68 -11.77 1.15
C SER A 47 8.44 -10.76 0.29
N GLN A 48 7.79 -9.65 -0.10
CA GLN A 48 8.44 -8.63 -0.94
C GLN A 48 9.62 -7.97 -0.24
N VAL A 49 9.48 -7.66 1.06
CA VAL A 49 10.58 -7.11 1.87
C VAL A 49 11.74 -8.11 1.96
N ASN A 50 11.45 -9.40 2.13
CA ASN A 50 12.47 -10.45 2.20
C ASN A 50 13.21 -10.61 0.87
N ASP A 51 12.52 -10.52 -0.27
CA ASP A 51 13.16 -10.57 -1.59
C ASP A 51 14.16 -9.42 -1.77
N VAL A 52 13.79 -8.21 -1.31
CA VAL A 52 14.68 -7.04 -1.32
C VAL A 52 15.88 -7.27 -0.40
N ARG A 53 15.67 -7.75 0.83
CA ARG A 53 16.76 -8.06 1.78
C ARG A 53 17.70 -9.13 1.23
N ALA A 54 17.15 -10.17 0.61
CA ALA A 54 17.92 -11.24 -0.01
C ALA A 54 18.73 -10.74 -1.20
N ALA A 55 18.18 -9.81 -1.99
CA ALA A 55 18.90 -9.17 -3.08
C ALA A 55 20.00 -8.22 -2.57
N GLN A 56 19.72 -7.41 -1.53
CA GLN A 56 20.72 -6.54 -0.89
C GLN A 56 21.89 -7.34 -0.31
N ALA A 57 21.63 -8.47 0.34
CA ALA A 57 22.66 -9.33 0.94
C ALA A 57 23.65 -9.93 -0.09
N LYS A 58 23.30 -9.93 -1.38
CA LYS A 58 24.18 -10.37 -2.47
C LYS A 58 25.15 -9.27 -2.94
N LEU A 59 24.97 -8.02 -2.50
CA LEU A 59 25.82 -6.90 -2.89
C LEU A 59 27.00 -6.72 -1.90
N PRO A 60 28.17 -6.25 -2.36
CA PRO A 60 29.31 -5.97 -1.48
C PRO A 60 29.01 -4.96 -0.37
N ASN A 61 28.10 -4.02 -0.62
CA ASN A 61 27.63 -3.01 0.34
C ASN A 61 26.26 -3.37 0.96
N GLY A 62 25.88 -4.65 0.97
CA GLY A 62 24.56 -5.11 1.42
C GLY A 62 24.19 -4.72 2.85
N ASP A 63 25.15 -4.80 3.78
CA ASP A 63 24.91 -4.42 5.18
C ASP A 63 24.62 -2.92 5.33
N GLN A 64 25.39 -2.06 4.64
CA GLN A 64 25.15 -0.62 4.60
C GLN A 64 23.77 -0.30 4.01
N LEU A 65 23.37 -0.96 2.91
CA LEU A 65 22.05 -0.75 2.31
C LEU A 65 20.93 -1.15 3.27
N ARG A 66 21.11 -2.23 4.03
CA ARG A 66 20.13 -2.68 5.04
C ARG A 66 19.97 -1.64 6.15
N GLU A 67 21.08 -1.08 6.65
CA GLU A 67 21.07 -0.02 7.67
C GLU A 67 20.38 1.26 7.18
N GLN A 68 20.63 1.66 5.93
CA GLN A 68 20.03 2.85 5.32
C GLN A 68 18.54 2.71 4.98
N SER A 69 18.00 1.48 4.99
CA SER A 69 16.61 1.19 4.63
C SER A 69 15.81 0.61 5.79
N GLY A 70 15.96 1.18 6.99
CA GLY A 70 15.24 0.77 8.19
C GLY A 70 13.70 0.82 8.06
N ASN A 71 13.19 1.72 7.22
CA ASN A 71 11.75 1.88 6.93
C ASN A 71 11.24 1.03 5.76
N LEU A 72 12.03 0.07 5.23
CA LEU A 72 11.70 -0.68 4.01
C LEU A 72 10.29 -1.29 4.01
N SER A 73 9.82 -1.81 5.15
CA SER A 73 8.46 -2.39 5.23
C SER A 73 7.37 -1.35 4.96
N SER A 74 7.46 -0.17 5.58
CA SER A 74 6.50 0.92 5.38
C SER A 74 6.61 1.50 3.97
N SER A 75 7.82 1.66 3.42
CA SER A 75 8.02 2.11 2.04
C SER A 75 7.48 1.12 1.00
N THR A 76 7.68 -0.19 1.23
CA THR A 76 7.13 -1.24 0.36
C THR A 76 5.61 -1.22 0.42
N LEU A 77 5.02 -1.12 1.62
CA LEU A 77 3.57 -1.01 1.78
C LEU A 77 3.02 0.24 1.09
N PHE A 78 3.70 1.38 1.23
CA PHE A 78 3.34 2.61 0.55
C PHE A 78 3.30 2.43 -0.97
N ASN A 79 4.32 1.84 -1.57
CA ASN A 79 4.36 1.59 -3.02
C ASN A 79 3.20 0.69 -3.47
N LEU A 80 2.83 -0.32 -2.67
CA LEU A 80 1.70 -1.20 -2.97
C LEU A 80 0.36 -0.46 -2.90
N VAL A 81 0.17 0.39 -1.88
CA VAL A 81 -1.04 1.23 -1.78
C VAL A 81 -1.09 2.24 -2.91
N LEU A 82 0.03 2.90 -3.23
CA LEU A 82 0.12 3.85 -4.34
C LEU A 82 -0.21 3.18 -5.68
N ALA A 83 0.23 1.94 -5.90
CA ALA A 83 -0.14 1.18 -7.09
C ALA A 83 -1.66 0.99 -7.21
N ARG A 84 -2.37 0.75 -6.09
CA ARG A 84 -3.84 0.68 -6.09
C ARG A 84 -4.49 2.02 -6.38
N VAL A 85 -3.95 3.10 -5.83
CA VAL A 85 -4.44 4.47 -6.08
C VAL A 85 -4.26 4.85 -7.54
N THR A 86 -3.11 4.53 -8.15
CA THR A 86 -2.87 4.83 -9.58
C THR A 86 -3.70 3.94 -10.50
N ASP A 87 -3.89 2.66 -10.18
CA ASP A 87 -4.81 1.78 -10.92
C ASP A 87 -6.25 2.34 -10.87
N ARG A 88 -6.71 2.82 -9.70
CA ARG A 88 -8.02 3.47 -9.58
C ARG A 88 -8.11 4.77 -10.38
N ALA A 89 -7.09 5.62 -10.32
CA ALA A 89 -7.06 6.87 -11.07
C ALA A 89 -7.07 6.63 -12.60
N LEU A 90 -6.39 5.57 -13.08
CA LEU A 90 -6.48 5.16 -14.47
C LEU A 90 -7.89 4.72 -14.85
N GLU A 91 -8.53 3.91 -14.00
CA GLU A 91 -9.92 3.47 -14.18
C GLU A 91 -10.88 4.67 -14.28
N ASP A 92 -10.82 5.59 -13.32
CA ASP A 92 -11.66 6.79 -13.29
C ASP A 92 -11.44 7.69 -14.52
N ALA A 93 -10.23 7.67 -15.10
CA ALA A 93 -9.88 8.40 -16.33
C ALA A 93 -10.18 7.61 -17.62
N GLY A 94 -10.66 6.37 -17.54
CA GLY A 94 -10.87 5.49 -18.70
C GLY A 94 -9.59 5.09 -19.42
N LEU A 95 -8.45 5.10 -18.71
CA LEU A 95 -7.13 4.76 -19.23
C LEU A 95 -6.77 3.30 -18.88
N THR A 96 -5.98 2.67 -19.73
CA THR A 96 -5.44 1.33 -19.48
C THR A 96 -3.95 1.27 -19.80
N ILE A 97 -3.26 0.31 -19.19
CA ILE A 97 -1.88 -0.05 -19.54
C ILE A 97 -1.90 -1.45 -20.14
N SER A 98 -1.57 -1.55 -21.42
CA SER A 98 -1.39 -2.82 -22.10
C SER A 98 -0.06 -3.47 -21.72
N ARG A 99 0.03 -4.79 -21.90
CA ARG A 99 1.29 -5.52 -21.73
C ARG A 99 2.39 -4.97 -22.65
N ARG A 100 2.04 -4.58 -23.88
CA ARG A 100 3.01 -4.04 -24.84
C ARG A 100 3.62 -2.74 -24.32
N GLU A 101 2.79 -1.80 -23.89
CA GLU A 101 3.28 -0.52 -23.34
C GLU A 101 4.22 -0.73 -22.15
N LEU A 102 3.90 -1.66 -21.23
CA LEU A 102 4.79 -1.94 -20.11
C LEU A 102 6.14 -2.53 -20.56
N GLN A 103 6.14 -3.44 -21.54
CA GLN A 103 7.37 -4.06 -22.03
C GLN A 103 8.23 -3.07 -22.83
N ASP A 104 7.61 -2.21 -23.63
CA ASP A 104 8.31 -1.13 -24.34
C ASP A 104 8.91 -0.14 -23.32
N TYR A 105 8.12 0.26 -22.32
CA TYR A 105 8.58 1.15 -21.25
C TYR A 105 9.74 0.55 -20.44
N LEU A 106 9.69 -0.76 -20.15
CA LEU A 106 10.77 -1.47 -19.47
C LEU A 106 12.05 -1.48 -20.32
N LYS A 107 11.93 -1.77 -21.61
CA LYS A 107 13.06 -1.77 -22.55
C LYS A 107 13.68 -0.38 -22.68
N ASP A 108 12.86 0.66 -22.73
CA ASP A 108 13.35 2.04 -22.78
C ASP A 108 14.14 2.41 -21.51
N ASN A 109 13.65 2.00 -20.34
CA ASN A 109 14.36 2.19 -19.08
C ASN A 109 15.69 1.43 -19.03
N GLU A 110 15.72 0.18 -19.51
CA GLU A 110 16.97 -0.58 -19.65
C GLU A 110 17.95 0.15 -20.57
N GLN A 111 17.51 0.57 -21.75
CA GLN A 111 18.36 1.24 -22.73
C GLN A 111 18.92 2.55 -22.18
N TYR A 112 18.09 3.35 -21.53
CA TYR A 112 18.47 4.64 -20.96
C TYR A 112 19.55 4.51 -19.86
N ILE A 113 19.41 3.50 -18.99
CA ILE A 113 20.31 3.35 -17.84
C ILE A 113 21.55 2.49 -18.13
N GLY A 114 21.64 1.88 -19.31
CA GLY A 114 22.80 1.07 -19.73
C GLY A 114 22.64 -0.44 -19.53
N GLY A 115 21.41 -0.93 -19.45
CA GLY A 115 21.02 -2.35 -19.50
C GLY A 115 20.32 -2.87 -18.25
N ARG A 116 19.72 -4.07 -18.36
CA ARG A 116 18.95 -4.74 -17.28
C ARG A 116 19.71 -4.82 -15.96
N LYS A 117 21.00 -5.20 -16.00
CA LYS A 117 21.77 -5.39 -14.77
C LYS A 117 21.97 -4.08 -14.00
N VAL A 118 22.23 -2.99 -14.73
CA VAL A 118 22.36 -1.65 -14.13
C VAL A 118 21.02 -1.19 -13.57
N LEU A 119 19.92 -1.41 -14.31
CA LEU A 119 18.56 -1.13 -13.83
C LEU A 119 18.26 -1.85 -12.51
N GLU A 120 18.52 -3.15 -12.44
CA GLU A 120 18.34 -3.94 -11.21
C GLU A 120 19.14 -3.38 -10.03
N THR A 121 20.41 -3.05 -10.25
CA THR A 121 21.26 -2.49 -9.18
C THR A 121 20.74 -1.14 -8.71
N VAL A 122 20.36 -0.25 -9.62
CA VAL A 122 19.84 1.07 -9.28
C VAL A 122 18.50 0.98 -8.56
N MET A 123 17.58 0.14 -9.03
CA MET A 123 16.28 -0.10 -8.38
C MET A 123 16.46 -0.66 -6.97
N LEU A 124 17.36 -1.62 -6.79
CA LEU A 124 17.63 -2.20 -5.48
C LEU A 124 18.24 -1.19 -4.51
N GLN A 125 19.22 -0.40 -4.97
CA GLN A 125 19.98 0.53 -4.12
C GLN A 125 19.18 1.80 -3.80
N GLN A 126 18.49 2.37 -4.78
CA GLN A 126 17.83 3.68 -4.63
C GLN A 126 16.35 3.58 -4.31
N ARG A 127 15.68 2.50 -4.72
CA ARG A 127 14.22 2.34 -4.56
C ARG A 127 13.85 1.22 -3.60
N GLY A 128 14.79 0.35 -3.22
CA GLY A 128 14.50 -0.82 -2.40
C GLY A 128 13.60 -1.82 -3.13
N VAL A 129 13.78 -1.96 -4.44
CA VAL A 129 12.97 -2.84 -5.31
C VAL A 129 13.82 -4.02 -5.77
N ALA A 130 13.37 -5.24 -5.49
CA ALA A 130 14.06 -6.45 -5.93
C ALA A 130 13.89 -6.68 -7.45
N PRO A 131 14.77 -7.46 -8.12
CA PRO A 131 14.67 -7.70 -9.56
C PRO A 131 13.28 -8.13 -10.05
N ASP A 132 12.64 -9.07 -9.34
CA ASP A 132 11.33 -9.60 -9.71
C ASP A 132 10.17 -8.64 -9.43
N GLN A 133 10.44 -7.50 -8.78
CA GLN A 133 9.46 -6.46 -8.44
C GLN A 133 9.52 -5.26 -9.42
N ILE A 134 10.52 -5.22 -10.30
CA ILE A 134 10.76 -4.07 -11.20
C ILE A 134 9.58 -3.82 -12.13
N ASP A 135 8.99 -4.87 -12.71
CA ASP A 135 7.87 -4.74 -13.65
C ASP A 135 6.64 -4.10 -12.98
N ALA A 136 6.35 -4.50 -11.73
CA ALA A 136 5.26 -3.91 -10.95
C ALA A 136 5.54 -2.44 -10.60
N TYR A 137 6.79 -2.13 -10.21
CA TYR A 137 7.22 -0.76 -9.94
C TYR A 137 7.10 0.14 -11.18
N LEU A 138 7.59 -0.34 -12.33
CA LEU A 138 7.53 0.42 -13.59
C LEU A 138 6.13 0.53 -14.16
N ARG A 139 5.22 -0.44 -13.90
CA ARG A 139 3.80 -0.27 -14.20
C ARG A 139 3.22 0.94 -13.46
N THR A 140 3.53 1.08 -12.17
CA THR A 140 3.09 2.24 -11.38
C THR A 140 3.69 3.54 -11.90
N ASP A 141 4.98 3.57 -12.27
CA ASP A 141 5.56 4.78 -12.86
C ASP A 141 4.95 5.13 -14.22
N LEU A 142 4.70 4.13 -15.07
CA LEU A 142 4.00 4.31 -16.34
C LEU A 142 2.58 4.83 -16.14
N ALA A 143 1.86 4.35 -15.11
CA ALA A 143 0.55 4.88 -14.75
C ALA A 143 0.62 6.37 -14.39
N LEU A 144 1.62 6.77 -13.59
CA LEU A 144 1.85 8.17 -13.24
C LEU A 144 2.16 9.02 -14.48
N ASN A 145 2.93 8.51 -15.44
CA ASN A 145 3.18 9.19 -16.72
C ASN A 145 1.88 9.41 -17.49
N LYS A 146 1.08 8.36 -17.70
CA LYS A 146 -0.18 8.45 -18.44
C LYS A 146 -1.19 9.38 -17.77
N LEU A 147 -1.28 9.36 -16.44
CA LEU A 147 -2.16 10.25 -15.70
C LEU A 147 -1.72 11.71 -15.83
N ALA A 148 -0.41 11.98 -15.74
CA ALA A 148 0.12 13.33 -15.94
C ALA A 148 -0.17 13.84 -17.35
N GLU A 149 0.07 13.03 -18.38
CA GLU A 149 -0.24 13.36 -19.78
C GLU A 149 -1.73 13.65 -19.96
N HIS A 150 -2.61 12.82 -19.39
CA HIS A 150 -4.05 12.96 -19.48
C HIS A 150 -4.56 14.30 -18.93
N ILE A 151 -3.96 14.80 -17.84
CA ILE A 151 -4.33 16.10 -17.24
C ILE A 151 -3.49 17.27 -17.78
N GLY A 152 -2.67 17.06 -18.82
CA GLY A 152 -1.78 18.08 -19.38
C GLY A 152 -0.73 18.59 -18.38
N ALA A 153 -0.26 17.73 -17.48
CA ALA A 153 0.79 18.00 -16.51
C ALA A 153 2.12 17.40 -16.98
N ARG A 154 3.23 18.05 -16.62
CA ARG A 154 4.58 17.53 -16.84
C ARG A 154 5.22 17.14 -15.51
N ARG A 155 5.68 15.89 -15.38
CA ARG A 155 6.23 15.38 -14.11
C ARG A 155 7.57 16.01 -13.73
N ASP A 156 8.27 16.64 -14.67
CA ASP A 156 9.53 17.34 -14.45
C ASP A 156 9.35 18.80 -14.01
N SER A 157 8.12 19.32 -13.94
CA SER A 157 7.82 20.68 -13.48
C SER A 157 7.11 20.67 -12.12
N PRO A 158 7.40 21.64 -11.23
CA PRO A 158 6.73 21.74 -9.93
C PRO A 158 5.19 21.81 -10.06
N GLU A 159 4.68 22.55 -11.04
CA GLU A 159 3.24 22.71 -11.26
C GLU A 159 2.59 21.42 -11.75
N GLY A 160 3.30 20.62 -12.56
CA GLY A 160 2.79 19.34 -13.01
C GLY A 160 2.83 18.29 -11.90
N GLN A 161 3.86 18.31 -11.04
CA GLN A 161 3.92 17.47 -9.84
C GLN A 161 2.76 17.79 -8.88
N LEU A 162 2.48 19.07 -8.65
CA LEU A 162 1.35 19.50 -7.82
C LEU A 162 0.01 19.00 -8.38
N ARG A 163 -0.24 19.21 -9.69
CA ARG A 163 -1.49 18.75 -10.32
C ARG A 163 -1.67 17.24 -10.30
N LEU A 164 -0.58 16.49 -10.55
CA LEU A 164 -0.62 15.02 -10.44
C LEU A 164 -0.88 14.59 -8.99
N GLY A 165 -0.22 15.24 -8.03
CA GLY A 165 -0.46 15.02 -6.60
C GLY A 165 -1.92 15.26 -6.22
N GLU A 166 -2.51 16.38 -6.64
CA GLU A 166 -3.92 16.71 -6.38
C GLU A 166 -4.88 15.65 -6.95
N LEU A 167 -4.63 15.15 -8.17
CA LEU A 167 -5.40 14.07 -8.77
C LEU A 167 -5.33 12.79 -7.91
N LEU A 168 -4.14 12.38 -7.52
CA LEU A 168 -3.92 11.16 -6.74
C LEU A 168 -4.47 11.31 -5.31
N THR A 169 -4.31 12.46 -4.67
CA THR A 169 -4.90 12.79 -3.36
C THR A 169 -6.41 12.75 -3.43
N LYS A 170 -7.01 13.33 -4.48
CA LYS A 170 -8.47 13.26 -4.69
C LYS A 170 -8.93 11.81 -4.85
N THR A 171 -8.21 11.01 -5.63
CA THR A 171 -8.51 9.59 -5.85
C THR A 171 -8.39 8.80 -4.54
N ALA A 172 -7.29 8.97 -3.81
CA ALA A 172 -7.07 8.31 -2.53
C ALA A 172 -8.11 8.70 -1.47
N LYS A 173 -8.64 9.93 -1.51
CA LYS A 173 -9.72 10.39 -0.62
C LYS A 173 -11.10 9.83 -0.98
N SER A 174 -11.31 9.46 -2.24
CA SER A 174 -12.52 8.73 -2.64
C SER A 174 -12.44 7.23 -2.34
N MET A 175 -11.26 6.74 -1.92
CA MET A 175 -11.05 5.35 -1.57
C MET A 175 -11.06 5.13 -0.06
N ASP A 176 -11.59 3.98 0.38
CA ASP A 176 -11.44 3.50 1.76
C ASP A 176 -10.08 2.81 1.92
N ILE A 177 -9.08 3.56 2.39
CA ILE A 177 -7.72 3.09 2.61
C ILE A 177 -7.42 3.10 4.11
N SER A 178 -7.11 1.93 4.64
CA SER A 178 -6.74 1.74 6.03
C SER A 178 -5.44 0.96 6.15
N VAL A 179 -4.44 1.54 6.81
CA VAL A 179 -3.12 0.93 7.03
C VAL A 179 -3.04 0.42 8.46
N ASN A 180 -2.51 -0.79 8.63
CA ASN A 180 -2.28 -1.37 9.94
C ASN A 180 -1.29 -0.49 10.73
N PRO A 181 -1.65 -0.01 11.94
CA PRO A 181 -0.85 0.92 12.73
C PRO A 181 0.61 0.50 12.95
N ARG A 182 0.92 -0.80 12.91
CA ARG A 182 2.29 -1.31 12.97
C ARG A 182 3.20 -0.74 11.87
N TYR A 183 2.65 -0.41 10.71
CA TYR A 183 3.39 0.12 9.56
C TYR A 183 3.30 1.65 9.45
N GLY A 184 2.48 2.29 10.29
CA GLY A 184 2.23 3.73 10.28
C GLY A 184 0.75 4.08 10.11
N LYS A 185 0.50 5.36 9.85
CA LYS A 185 -0.84 5.92 9.62
C LYS A 185 -0.92 6.44 8.19
N TRP A 186 -1.97 6.04 7.48
CA TRP A 186 -2.25 6.57 6.15
C TRP A 186 -2.62 8.07 6.22
N ASN A 187 -1.99 8.87 5.37
CA ASN A 187 -2.30 10.28 5.16
C ASN A 187 -2.61 10.48 3.67
N SER A 188 -3.91 10.56 3.35
CA SER A 188 -4.36 10.73 1.96
C SER A 188 -4.13 12.14 1.41
N THR A 189 -3.88 13.13 2.27
CA THR A 189 -3.58 14.50 1.80
C THR A 189 -2.18 14.56 1.24
N ASP A 190 -1.21 14.05 2.00
CA ASP A 190 0.21 14.09 1.64
C ASP A 190 0.65 12.87 0.82
N LEU A 191 -0.24 11.88 0.64
CA LEU A 191 0.05 10.59 0.03
C LEU A 191 1.26 9.94 0.69
N THR A 192 1.17 9.75 2.00
CA THR A 192 2.23 9.14 2.81
C THR A 192 1.67 8.08 3.76
N ILE A 193 2.57 7.20 4.21
CA ILE A 193 2.37 6.43 5.45
C ILE A 193 3.26 7.08 6.50
N ASP A 194 2.66 7.91 7.35
CA ASP A 194 3.37 8.61 8.40
C ASP A 194 3.71 7.62 9.52
N PRO A 195 4.93 7.66 10.09
CA PRO A 195 5.25 6.86 11.27
C PRO A 195 4.22 7.13 12.37
N THR A 196 3.66 6.07 12.96
CA THR A 196 2.88 6.23 14.18
C THR A 196 3.80 6.76 15.27
N ALA A 197 3.49 7.94 15.81
CA ALA A 197 4.22 8.50 16.93
C ALA A 197 4.23 7.48 18.08
N GLU A 198 5.40 7.00 18.46
CA GLU A 198 5.58 6.19 19.66
C GLU A 198 5.63 7.16 20.86
N PRO A 199 4.67 7.14 21.79
CA PRO A 199 4.60 8.12 22.89
C PRO A 199 5.83 8.10 23.82
N TRP A 200 6.61 7.02 23.77
CA TRP A 200 7.79 6.77 24.58
C TRP A 200 9.10 7.11 23.85
N LEU A 201 9.08 7.39 22.54
CA LEU A 201 10.25 7.88 21.84
C LEU A 201 10.39 9.40 22.02
N PRO A 202 11.58 9.91 22.40
CA PRO A 202 11.81 11.34 22.43
C PRO A 202 11.62 11.90 21.02
N LYS A 203 10.84 12.98 20.91
CA LYS A 203 10.66 13.71 19.65
C LYS A 203 12.05 14.15 19.14
N PRO A 204 12.37 14.00 17.84
CA PRO A 204 13.61 14.54 17.31
C PRO A 204 13.60 16.06 17.47
N THR A 205 14.37 16.57 18.43
CA THR A 205 14.64 18.00 18.57
C THR A 205 15.96 18.29 17.85
N GLY A 206 15.87 18.58 16.55
CA GLY A 206 17.04 18.92 15.74
C GLY A 206 16.66 19.73 14.50
N PRO A 207 17.42 20.79 14.15
CA PRO A 207 17.10 21.68 13.03
C PRO A 207 17.51 21.00 11.71
N GLY A 208 16.56 20.30 11.09
CA GLY A 208 16.79 19.64 9.80
C GLY A 208 15.51 19.18 9.10
N ALA A 209 14.37 19.79 9.43
CA ALA A 209 13.10 19.55 8.74
C ALA A 209 12.84 20.66 7.73
N VAL A 210 13.30 20.46 6.49
CA VAL A 210 12.69 20.92 5.24
C VAL A 210 12.91 19.85 4.17
#